data_AF-A0A1S1LRY9-F1
#
_entry.id   AF-A0A1S1LRY9-F1
#
_cell.length_a   1.000
_cell.length_b   1.000
_cell.length_c   1.000
_cell.angle_alpha   90.00
_cell.angle_beta   90.00
_cell.angle_gamma   90.00
#
_symmetry.space_group_name_H-M   'P 1'
#
loop_
_entity.id
_entity.type
_entity.pdbx_description
1 polymer ?
#
loop_
_entity_poly.entity_id
_entity_poly.type
_entity_poly.pdbx_seq_one_letter_code
_entity_poly.pdbx_strand_id
1 'polypeptide(L)'
;MNPVPRNAGATSGGRLRLPQYRFGIGTALMQEPASHAVDLQLYGPRMLEAQARGVPCSDVDVFSVCGARTQYVRRAGQFDYHSSFLKAHRCERCGWVVALNRGTVEQEIELHTGAARGADHGLLRQIFTAILADVTPGRDAESGHRSDLLAHAARHRPALAMCEACTYSPSAAEVHGPGVTVCASPVLVCGSCTFIGGLWAGARAGMSTGDCVVAAPCSVLMTLAQHYDVVVDLPWAPR
;
A
#
# COMPACT_ATOMS: atom_id res chain seq x y z
N MET A 1 -18.01 -50.76 -9.40
CA MET A 1 -17.69 -49.33 -9.38
C MET A 1 -16.72 -49.11 -8.24
N ASN A 2 -15.44 -48.91 -8.56
CA ASN A 2 -14.37 -48.71 -7.57
C ASN A 2 -14.36 -47.26 -7.09
N PRO A 3 -14.11 -46.99 -5.80
CA PRO A 3 -13.91 -45.63 -5.33
C PRO A 3 -12.59 -45.06 -5.85
N VAL A 4 -12.68 -43.89 -6.45
CA VAL A 4 -11.53 -43.09 -6.90
C VAL A 4 -10.76 -42.61 -5.65
N PRO A 5 -9.45 -42.85 -5.54
CA PRO A 5 -8.67 -42.36 -4.41
C PRO A 5 -8.58 -40.83 -4.48
N ARG A 6 -8.91 -40.17 -3.37
CA ARG A 6 -8.66 -38.74 -3.18
C ARG A 6 -7.16 -38.49 -3.23
N ASN A 7 -6.74 -37.64 -4.17
CA ASN A 7 -5.39 -37.10 -4.23
C ASN A 7 -5.03 -36.42 -2.90
N ALA A 8 -4.15 -37.04 -2.13
CA ALA A 8 -3.39 -36.40 -1.06
C ALA A 8 -2.37 -35.45 -1.72
N GLY A 9 -2.77 -34.18 -1.86
CA GLY A 9 -1.90 -33.12 -2.37
C GLY A 9 -0.83 -32.75 -1.34
N ALA A 10 0.38 -33.25 -1.57
CA ALA A 10 1.68 -32.70 -1.17
C ALA A 10 1.81 -32.12 0.25
N THR A 11 2.07 -32.99 1.23
CA THR A 11 2.84 -32.62 2.43
C THR A 11 4.27 -32.27 1.99
N SER A 12 4.51 -31.00 1.68
CA SER A 12 5.88 -30.49 1.51
C SER A 12 6.58 -30.42 2.89
N GLY A 13 7.03 -31.59 3.35
CA GLY A 13 7.80 -31.79 4.59
C GLY A 13 9.23 -31.23 4.53
N GLY A 14 9.40 -30.03 3.97
CA GLY A 14 10.65 -29.30 4.08
C GLY A 14 10.75 -28.68 5.48
N ARG A 15 11.83 -28.95 6.21
CA ARG A 15 12.16 -28.21 7.44
C ARG A 15 12.06 -26.70 7.15
N LEU A 16 11.30 -26.00 7.98
CA LEU A 16 11.22 -24.55 7.93
C LEU A 16 12.61 -24.04 8.30
N ARG A 17 13.24 -23.36 7.34
CA ARG A 17 14.42 -22.54 7.61
C ARG A 17 13.95 -21.10 7.63
N LEU A 18 14.13 -20.43 8.76
CA LEU A 18 13.82 -19.01 8.82
C LEU A 18 14.76 -18.24 7.89
N PRO A 19 14.24 -17.28 7.13
CA PRO A 19 15.06 -16.40 6.30
C PRO A 19 15.90 -15.45 7.17
N GLN A 20 16.90 -14.81 6.56
CA GLN A 20 17.78 -13.84 7.24
C GLN A 20 17.15 -12.45 7.42
N TYR A 21 16.01 -12.18 6.77
CA TYR A 21 15.30 -10.91 6.90
C TYR A 21 14.30 -10.94 8.07
N ARG A 22 14.16 -9.80 8.76
CA ARG A 22 13.21 -9.64 9.86
C ARG A 22 11.75 -9.61 9.38
N PHE A 23 11.45 -8.88 8.31
CA PHE A 23 10.06 -8.70 7.86
C PHE A 23 9.73 -9.56 6.64
N GLY A 24 8.87 -10.56 6.83
CA GLY A 24 8.28 -11.36 5.77
C GLY A 24 6.90 -10.86 5.35
N ILE A 25 6.35 -11.41 4.26
CA ILE A 25 5.01 -11.06 3.79
C ILE A 25 3.97 -12.04 4.36
N GLY A 26 2.90 -11.49 4.94
CA GLY A 26 1.69 -12.21 5.29
C GLY A 26 0.47 -11.64 4.56
N THR A 27 -0.56 -12.47 4.37
CA THR A 27 -1.83 -12.05 3.77
C THR A 27 -2.92 -11.99 4.84
N ALA A 28 -3.74 -10.94 4.82
CA ALA A 28 -4.90 -10.84 5.70
C ALA A 28 -5.90 -11.97 5.39
N LEU A 29 -6.49 -12.55 6.44
CA LEU A 29 -7.47 -13.65 6.31
C LEU A 29 -8.92 -13.15 6.21
N MET A 30 -9.19 -11.89 6.59
CA MET A 30 -10.56 -11.40 6.86
C MET A 30 -10.82 -9.94 6.39
N GLN A 31 -9.84 -9.26 5.80
CA GLN A 31 -9.98 -7.88 5.28
C GLN A 31 -9.58 -7.84 3.80
N GLU A 32 -9.89 -6.73 3.11
CA GLU A 32 -9.39 -6.39 1.76
C GLU A 32 -7.99 -6.98 1.56
N PRO A 33 -7.73 -7.73 0.46
CA PRO A 33 -6.54 -8.54 0.31
C PRO A 33 -5.32 -7.61 0.31
N ALA A 34 -4.75 -7.40 1.48
CA ALA A 34 -3.55 -6.61 1.68
C ALA A 34 -2.43 -7.56 2.10
N SER A 35 -1.24 -7.28 1.55
CA SER A 35 0.02 -7.84 1.97
C SER A 35 0.55 -7.01 3.13
N HIS A 36 0.80 -7.69 4.23
CA HIS A 36 1.25 -7.13 5.49
C HIS A 36 2.66 -7.60 5.83
N ALA A 37 3.38 -6.80 6.61
CA ALA A 37 4.69 -7.16 7.14
C ALA A 37 4.53 -8.00 8.42
N VAL A 38 5.14 -9.18 8.44
CA VAL A 38 5.21 -10.07 9.60
C VAL A 38 6.61 -10.00 10.19
N ASP A 39 6.74 -9.73 11.48
CA ASP A 39 8.02 -9.79 12.19
C ASP A 39 8.42 -11.25 12.46
N LEU A 40 9.33 -11.78 11.64
CA LEU A 40 9.86 -13.13 11.74
C LEU A 40 10.86 -13.30 12.89
N GLN A 41 11.39 -12.21 13.45
CA GLN A 41 12.16 -12.30 14.69
C GLN A 41 11.23 -12.64 15.86
N LEU A 42 10.01 -12.10 15.86
CA LEU A 42 8.99 -12.41 16.86
C LEU A 42 8.31 -13.77 16.63
N TYR A 43 7.86 -14.04 15.40
CA TYR A 43 7.04 -15.22 15.10
C TYR A 43 7.83 -16.44 14.60
N GLY A 44 9.06 -16.25 14.12
CA GLY A 44 9.89 -17.32 13.59
C GLY A 44 10.14 -18.45 14.58
N PRO A 45 10.56 -18.17 15.84
CA PRO A 45 10.74 -19.21 16.86
C PRO A 45 9.45 -20.02 17.10
N ARG A 46 8.29 -19.35 17.18
CA ARG A 46 6.99 -20.00 17.38
C ARG A 46 6.61 -20.90 16.21
N MET A 47 6.91 -20.49 14.97
CA MET A 47 6.67 -21.30 13.78
C MET A 47 7.58 -22.55 13.75
N LEU A 48 8.84 -22.42 14.16
CA LEU A 48 9.77 -23.55 14.27
C LEU A 48 9.31 -24.55 15.34
N GLU A 49 8.88 -24.07 16.51
CA GLU A 49 8.33 -24.90 17.58
C GLU A 49 7.05 -25.63 17.16
N ALA A 50 6.14 -24.94 16.47
CA ALA A 50 4.94 -25.55 15.91
C ALA A 50 5.30 -26.68 14.93
N GLN A 51 6.23 -26.44 14.01
CA GLN A 51 6.67 -27.44 13.05
C GLN A 51 7.33 -28.64 13.74
N ALA A 52 8.14 -28.42 14.78
CA ALA A 52 8.77 -29.50 15.55
C ALA A 52 7.72 -30.41 16.23
N ARG A 53 6.53 -29.88 16.53
CA ARG A 53 5.38 -30.64 17.06
C ARG A 53 4.47 -31.23 15.97
N GLY A 54 4.85 -31.13 14.70
CA GLY A 54 4.04 -31.57 13.57
C GLY A 54 2.83 -30.68 13.28
N VAL A 55 2.75 -29.50 13.90
CA VAL A 55 1.69 -28.53 13.65
C VAL A 55 2.03 -27.74 12.37
N PRO A 56 1.10 -27.64 11.40
CA PRO A 56 1.28 -26.81 10.23
C PRO A 56 1.59 -25.35 10.60
N CYS A 57 2.52 -24.69 9.89
CA CYS A 57 2.80 -23.27 10.14
C CYS A 57 1.58 -22.37 9.85
N SER A 58 0.61 -22.85 9.07
CA SER A 58 -0.68 -22.18 8.83
C SER A 58 -1.54 -22.04 10.08
N ASP A 59 -1.32 -22.88 11.08
CA ASP A 59 -2.14 -22.98 12.29
C ASP A 59 -1.53 -22.17 13.44
N VAL A 60 -0.38 -21.54 13.20
CA VAL A 60 0.23 -20.59 14.12
C VAL A 60 -0.44 -19.23 13.89
N ASP A 61 -1.06 -18.68 14.93
CA ASP A 61 -1.58 -17.32 14.89
C ASP A 61 -0.43 -16.32 14.74
N VAL A 62 -0.45 -15.60 13.63
CA VAL A 62 0.54 -14.58 13.28
C VAL A 62 -0.17 -13.25 13.11
N PHE A 63 0.37 -12.22 13.74
CA PHE A 63 -0.07 -10.86 13.53
C PHE A 63 1.02 -10.10 12.79
N SER A 64 0.59 -9.24 11.88
CA SER A 64 1.47 -8.29 11.24
C SER A 64 1.88 -7.19 12.21
N VAL A 65 2.94 -6.44 11.85
CA VAL A 65 3.43 -5.29 12.62
C VAL A 65 2.38 -4.18 12.81
N CYS A 66 1.32 -4.21 12.00
CA CYS A 66 0.21 -3.26 12.05
C CYS A 66 -0.99 -3.76 12.88
N GLY A 67 -0.86 -4.95 13.50
CA GLY A 67 -1.87 -5.60 14.34
C GLY A 67 -2.88 -6.47 13.58
N ALA A 68 -2.84 -6.52 12.25
CA ALA A 68 -3.78 -7.35 11.49
C ALA A 68 -3.41 -8.83 11.63
N ARG A 69 -4.42 -9.69 11.84
CA ARG A 69 -4.24 -11.16 11.82
C ARG A 69 -3.96 -11.61 10.39
N THR A 70 -2.88 -12.35 10.22
CA THR A 70 -2.34 -12.71 8.91
C THR A 70 -1.88 -14.15 8.87
N GLN A 71 -1.81 -14.71 7.68
CA GLN A 71 -1.08 -15.95 7.43
C GLN A 71 0.25 -15.61 6.77
N TYR A 72 1.37 -16.08 7.36
CA TYR A 72 2.69 -15.88 6.76
C TYR A 72 2.83 -16.68 5.46
N VAL A 73 3.27 -16.01 4.39
CA VAL A 73 3.43 -16.60 3.06
C VAL A 73 4.92 -16.67 2.72
N ARG A 74 5.58 -17.78 3.12
CA ARG A 74 7.03 -17.98 2.91
C ARG A 74 7.50 -17.70 1.47
N ARG A 75 6.71 -18.12 0.47
CA ARG A 75 7.05 -17.92 -0.96
C ARG A 75 6.98 -16.46 -1.42
N ALA A 76 6.28 -15.60 -0.68
CA ALA A 76 6.19 -14.17 -0.99
C ALA A 76 7.47 -13.42 -0.58
N GLY A 77 8.31 -14.03 0.26
CA GLY A 77 9.62 -13.52 0.59
C GLY A 77 9.59 -12.34 1.55
N GLN A 78 10.57 -11.47 1.39
CA GLN A 78 10.78 -10.29 2.22
C GLN A 78 9.72 -9.22 1.90
N PHE A 79 9.29 -8.50 2.93
CA PHE A 79 8.53 -7.27 2.77
C PHE A 79 9.51 -6.16 2.34
N ASP A 80 9.69 -5.98 1.04
CA ASP A 80 10.56 -4.97 0.43
C ASP A 80 9.94 -4.37 -0.84
N TYR A 81 10.53 -3.26 -1.32
CA TYR A 81 10.04 -2.51 -2.47
C TYR A 81 10.12 -3.25 -3.82
N HIS A 82 10.92 -4.32 -3.91
CA HIS A 82 11.11 -5.08 -5.16
C HIS A 82 10.17 -6.29 -5.25
N SER A 83 9.50 -6.65 -4.16
CA SER A 83 8.57 -7.77 -4.13
C SER A 83 7.34 -7.52 -5.03
N SER A 84 7.11 -8.42 -5.98
CA SER A 84 5.92 -8.40 -6.84
C SER A 84 4.62 -8.54 -6.05
N PHE A 85 4.66 -9.16 -4.86
CA PHE A 85 3.51 -9.32 -3.97
C PHE A 85 3.01 -8.00 -3.37
N LEU A 86 3.85 -6.96 -3.33
CA LEU A 86 3.47 -5.67 -2.76
C LEU A 86 2.93 -4.66 -3.79
N LYS A 87 2.98 -4.98 -5.09
CA LYS A 87 2.70 -3.99 -6.16
C LYS A 87 1.28 -3.42 -6.16
N ALA A 88 0.27 -4.20 -5.80
CA ALA A 88 -1.14 -3.76 -5.89
C ALA A 88 -1.83 -3.61 -4.52
N HIS A 89 -1.25 -4.20 -3.47
CA HIS A 89 -1.99 -4.51 -2.25
C HIS A 89 -1.14 -4.34 -0.98
N ARG A 90 -0.19 -3.41 -0.97
CA ARG A 90 0.65 -3.20 0.21
C ARG A 90 -0.12 -2.47 1.32
N CYS A 91 -0.03 -2.96 2.54
CA CYS A 91 -0.54 -2.24 3.71
C CYS A 91 0.34 -1.02 4.02
N GLU A 92 -0.22 0.19 3.94
CA GLU A 92 0.53 1.43 4.20
C GLU A 92 1.07 1.52 5.62
N ARG A 93 0.32 1.05 6.61
CA ARG A 93 0.78 1.00 8.01
C ARG A 93 1.99 0.08 8.17
N CYS A 94 1.95 -1.12 7.59
CA CYS A 94 3.11 -2.02 7.58
C CYS A 94 4.30 -1.38 6.87
N GLY A 95 4.04 -0.65 5.79
CA GLY A 95 5.06 0.05 5.04
C GLY A 95 5.86 1.05 5.86
N TRP A 96 5.16 1.95 6.54
CA TRP A 96 5.79 2.95 7.40
C TRP A 96 6.52 2.33 8.58
N VAL A 97 5.97 1.29 9.22
CA VAL A 97 6.68 0.59 10.31
C VAL A 97 8.00 -0.01 9.82
N VAL A 98 7.99 -0.69 8.66
CA VAL A 98 9.20 -1.29 8.08
C VAL A 98 10.20 -0.22 7.66
N ALA A 99 9.74 0.89 7.06
CA ALA A 99 10.61 1.97 6.63
C ALA A 99 11.28 2.68 7.82
N LEU A 100 10.54 2.93 8.90
CA LEU A 100 11.06 3.49 10.14
C LEU A 100 12.08 2.55 10.79
N ASN A 101 11.80 1.25 10.86
CA ASN A 101 12.72 0.27 11.44
C ASN A 101 14.03 0.13 10.64
N ARG A 102 13.95 0.18 9.30
CA ARG A 102 15.13 0.00 8.42
C ARG A 102 15.89 1.29 8.13
N GLY A 103 15.38 2.45 8.52
CA GLY A 103 15.94 3.74 8.14
C GLY A 103 15.76 4.07 6.65
N THR A 104 14.73 3.52 5.99
CA THR A 104 14.43 3.73 4.56
C THR A 104 13.29 4.73 4.34
N VAL A 105 13.17 5.72 5.23
CA VAL A 105 12.07 6.69 5.24
C VAL A 105 11.96 7.48 3.93
N GLU A 106 13.09 7.91 3.35
CA GLU A 106 13.06 8.66 2.08
C GLU A 106 12.51 7.82 0.92
N GLN A 107 12.86 6.53 0.86
CA GLN A 107 12.32 5.61 -0.15
C GLN A 107 10.80 5.43 0.01
N GLU A 108 10.31 5.42 1.26
CA GLU A 108 8.88 5.37 1.54
C GLU A 108 8.16 6.65 1.13
N ILE A 109 8.76 7.82 1.36
CA ILE A 109 8.21 9.12 0.91
C ILE A 109 8.11 9.13 -0.62
N GLU A 110 9.18 8.74 -1.32
CA GLU A 110 9.24 8.72 -2.79
C GLU A 110 8.16 7.85 -3.41
N LEU A 111 7.90 6.69 -2.81
CA LEU A 111 6.83 5.77 -3.22
C LEU A 111 5.45 6.46 -3.28
N HIS A 112 5.18 7.37 -2.34
CA HIS A 112 3.88 8.04 -2.22
C HIS A 112 3.80 9.33 -3.02
N THR A 113 4.91 10.05 -3.19
CA THR A 113 4.95 11.33 -3.94
C THR A 113 4.96 11.15 -5.46
N GLY A 114 5.34 9.97 -5.96
CA GLY A 114 5.42 9.72 -7.40
C GLY A 114 4.08 9.71 -8.14
N ALA A 115 2.97 9.45 -7.44
CA ALA A 115 1.65 9.26 -8.05
C ALA A 115 1.10 10.53 -8.74
N ALA A 116 1.45 11.70 -8.24
CA ALA A 116 1.06 12.99 -8.80
C ALA A 116 2.01 13.50 -9.90
N ARG A 117 3.13 12.79 -10.17
CA ARG A 117 4.18 13.23 -11.12
C ARG A 117 4.65 14.68 -10.91
N GLY A 118 4.72 15.11 -9.65
CA GLY A 118 5.12 16.47 -9.26
C GLY A 118 3.99 17.50 -9.27
N ALA A 119 2.76 17.13 -9.66
CA ALA A 119 1.61 18.04 -9.66
C ALA A 119 1.05 18.34 -8.26
N ASP A 120 1.47 17.61 -7.22
CA ASP A 120 1.11 17.90 -5.83
C ASP A 120 1.98 19.00 -5.20
N HIS A 121 2.90 19.60 -5.97
CA HIS A 121 3.85 20.63 -5.52
C HIS A 121 4.63 20.22 -4.26
N GLY A 122 4.83 18.91 -4.05
CA GLY A 122 5.53 18.37 -2.89
C GLY A 122 4.75 18.46 -1.57
N LEU A 123 3.45 18.78 -1.58
CA LEU A 123 2.61 18.87 -0.39
C LEU A 123 2.71 17.62 0.48
N LEU A 124 2.61 16.44 -0.13
CA LEU A 124 2.62 15.18 0.62
C LEU A 124 3.98 14.92 1.29
N ARG A 125 5.08 15.28 0.61
CA ARG A 125 6.43 15.23 1.18
C ARG A 125 6.56 16.17 2.39
N GLN A 126 6.06 17.40 2.27
CA GLN A 126 6.09 18.37 3.36
C GLN A 126 5.30 17.86 4.58
N ILE A 127 4.11 17.31 4.36
CA ILE A 127 3.29 16.68 5.42
C ILE A 127 4.04 15.52 6.09
N PHE A 128 4.62 14.59 5.33
CA PHE A 128 5.37 13.48 5.93
C PHE A 128 6.57 13.96 6.74
N THR A 129 7.32 14.93 6.20
CA THR A 129 8.49 15.50 6.88
C THR A 129 8.09 16.17 8.19
N ALA A 130 6.98 16.91 8.20
CA ALA A 130 6.45 17.53 9.42
C ALA A 130 6.03 16.49 10.46
N ILE A 131 5.30 15.44 10.06
CA ILE A 131 4.90 14.34 10.97
C ILE A 131 6.13 13.63 11.56
N LEU A 132 7.18 13.40 10.76
CA LEU A 132 8.41 12.74 11.20
C LEU A 132 9.19 13.58 12.22
N ALA A 133 9.13 14.91 12.10
CA ALA A 133 9.77 15.86 13.00
C ALA A 133 9.01 16.02 14.32
N ASP A 134 7.68 16.03 14.28
CA ASP A 134 6.81 16.32 15.44
C ASP A 134 6.53 15.09 16.31
N VAL A 135 6.05 14.00 15.71
CA VAL A 135 5.53 12.86 16.47
C VAL A 135 6.67 11.93 16.83
N THR A 136 6.87 11.52 18.08
CA THR A 136 7.97 10.59 18.45
C THR A 136 7.84 9.18 17.83
N PRO A 137 8.94 8.45 17.58
CA PRO A 137 8.86 7.05 17.14
C PRO A 137 8.14 6.19 18.18
N GLY A 138 7.41 5.18 17.72
CA GLY A 138 6.80 4.15 18.56
C GLY A 138 7.81 3.10 19.02
N ARG A 139 7.31 1.99 19.55
CA ARG A 139 8.12 0.80 19.84
C ARG A 139 8.69 0.22 18.56
N ASP A 140 9.86 -0.41 18.70
CA ASP A 140 10.55 -1.00 17.56
C ASP A 140 9.68 -2.09 16.90
N ALA A 141 9.56 -2.02 15.57
CA ALA A 141 8.78 -2.93 14.72
C ALA A 141 7.29 -3.10 15.09
N GLU A 142 6.71 -2.14 15.78
CA GLU A 142 5.28 -2.08 16.08
C GLU A 142 4.68 -0.79 15.49
N SER A 143 3.40 -0.80 15.14
CA SER A 143 2.74 0.48 14.82
C SER A 143 2.60 1.35 16.06
N GLY A 144 2.88 2.64 15.89
CA GLY A 144 2.58 3.69 16.86
C GLY A 144 1.96 4.90 16.17
N HIS A 145 1.73 5.96 16.95
CA HIS A 145 1.07 7.17 16.46
C HIS A 145 1.74 7.75 15.20
N ARG A 146 3.08 7.81 15.16
CA ARG A 146 3.85 8.27 13.99
C ARG A 146 3.54 7.46 12.73
N SER A 147 3.68 6.13 12.78
CA SER A 147 3.42 5.27 11.62
C SER A 147 1.96 5.30 11.21
N ASP A 148 1.04 5.45 12.16
CA ASP A 148 -0.39 5.52 11.89
C ASP A 148 -0.78 6.81 11.17
N LEU A 149 -0.22 7.94 11.59
CA LEU A 149 -0.48 9.23 10.97
C LEU A 149 0.13 9.31 9.56
N LEU A 150 1.37 8.82 9.40
CA LEU A 150 2.02 8.70 8.09
C LEU A 150 1.23 7.79 7.15
N ALA A 151 0.78 6.63 7.64
CA ALA A 151 -0.04 5.70 6.85
C ALA A 151 -1.40 6.31 6.50
N HIS A 152 -2.02 7.05 7.41
CA HIS A 152 -3.27 7.74 7.15
C HIS A 152 -3.10 8.79 6.03
N ALA A 153 -2.10 9.66 6.14
CA ALA A 153 -1.78 10.65 5.12
C ALA A 153 -1.46 10.00 3.76
N ALA A 154 -0.68 8.91 3.74
CA ALA A 154 -0.32 8.20 2.52
C ALA A 154 -1.52 7.60 1.77
N ARG A 155 -2.58 7.19 2.47
CA ARG A 155 -3.81 6.72 1.82
C ARG A 155 -4.48 7.81 0.98
N HIS A 156 -4.38 9.06 1.40
CA HIS A 156 -4.95 10.20 0.69
C HIS A 156 -4.06 10.73 -0.45
N ARG A 157 -2.99 10.00 -0.83
CA ARG A 157 -2.04 10.44 -1.86
C ARG A 157 -2.73 11.01 -3.10
N PRO A 158 -2.35 12.23 -3.54
CA PRO A 158 -2.83 12.79 -4.80
C PRO A 158 -2.42 11.93 -6.00
N ALA A 159 -3.32 11.82 -6.98
CA ALA A 159 -3.09 11.09 -8.22
C ALA A 159 -3.66 11.89 -9.41
N LEU A 160 -3.07 11.73 -10.58
CA LEU A 160 -3.61 12.31 -11.81
C LEU A 160 -4.70 11.39 -12.39
N ALA A 161 -5.93 11.89 -12.44
CA ALA A 161 -7.02 11.30 -13.20
C ALA A 161 -6.97 11.83 -14.64
N MET A 162 -6.98 10.91 -15.62
CA MET A 162 -7.04 11.27 -17.03
C MET A 162 -8.48 11.59 -17.44
N CYS A 163 -8.67 12.30 -18.56
CA CYS A 163 -10.00 12.46 -19.12
C CYS A 163 -10.59 11.10 -19.54
N GLU A 164 -11.92 11.03 -19.61
CA GLU A 164 -12.64 9.80 -19.96
C GLU A 164 -12.15 9.22 -21.31
N ALA A 165 -11.96 10.07 -22.32
CA ALA A 165 -11.47 9.64 -23.63
C ALA A 165 -10.08 8.99 -23.56
N CYS A 166 -9.13 9.57 -22.82
CA CYS A 166 -7.81 8.97 -22.62
C CYS A 166 -7.84 7.65 -21.83
N THR A 167 -8.91 7.41 -21.06
CA THR A 167 -9.06 6.17 -20.30
C THR A 167 -9.50 5.00 -21.19
N TYR A 168 -10.20 5.28 -22.29
CA TYR A 168 -10.63 4.28 -23.28
C TYR A 168 -9.69 4.14 -24.48
N SER A 169 -8.71 5.02 -24.63
CA SER A 169 -7.75 5.00 -25.73
C SER A 169 -6.41 4.40 -25.33
N PRO A 170 -5.73 3.66 -26.23
CA PRO A 170 -4.39 3.12 -25.99
C PRO A 170 -3.30 4.20 -25.88
N SER A 171 -3.53 5.44 -26.33
CA SER A 171 -2.59 6.54 -26.17
C SER A 171 -3.26 7.92 -26.07
N ALA A 172 -2.57 8.88 -25.44
CA ALA A 172 -3.00 10.28 -25.41
C ALA A 172 -3.01 10.91 -26.81
N ALA A 173 -2.15 10.44 -27.72
CA ALA A 173 -2.06 10.97 -29.09
C ALA A 173 -3.32 10.71 -29.93
N GLU A 174 -4.04 9.61 -29.68
CA GLU A 174 -5.31 9.32 -30.36
C GLU A 174 -6.44 10.26 -29.94
N VAL A 175 -6.37 10.78 -28.70
CA VAL A 175 -7.41 11.64 -28.13
C VAL A 175 -7.09 13.12 -28.35
N HIS A 176 -5.83 13.51 -28.17
CA HIS A 176 -5.37 14.90 -28.14
C HIS A 176 -4.51 15.29 -29.34
N GLY A 177 -4.24 14.37 -30.26
CA GLY A 177 -3.53 14.62 -31.51
C GLY A 177 -2.06 14.17 -31.52
N PRO A 178 -1.43 14.19 -32.71
CA PRO A 178 -0.06 13.70 -32.88
C PRO A 178 0.95 14.45 -31.99
N GLY A 179 1.90 13.71 -31.41
CA GLY A 179 2.96 14.26 -30.56
C GLY A 179 2.59 14.45 -29.08
N VAL A 180 1.33 14.24 -28.71
CA VAL A 180 0.89 14.30 -27.31
C VAL A 180 1.18 12.98 -26.59
N THR A 181 2.04 13.03 -25.56
CA THR A 181 2.49 11.84 -24.80
C THR A 181 1.78 11.66 -23.46
N VAL A 182 1.13 12.70 -22.96
CA VAL A 182 0.35 12.71 -21.71
C VAL A 182 -0.99 13.40 -21.94
N CYS A 183 -2.02 13.03 -21.16
CA CYS A 183 -3.31 13.71 -21.23
C CYS A 183 -3.10 15.22 -21.02
N ALA A 184 -3.69 16.05 -21.89
CA ALA A 184 -3.52 17.50 -21.85
C ALA A 184 -4.39 18.18 -20.77
N SER A 185 -5.41 17.46 -20.27
CA SER A 185 -6.35 17.94 -19.26
C SER A 185 -6.47 16.96 -18.08
N PRO A 186 -5.37 16.58 -17.41
CA PRO A 186 -5.45 15.72 -16.25
C PRO A 186 -5.97 16.52 -15.05
N VAL A 187 -6.72 15.87 -14.18
CA VAL A 187 -7.20 16.47 -12.92
C VAL A 187 -6.47 15.82 -11.77
N LEU A 188 -5.99 16.62 -10.81
CA LEU A 188 -5.41 16.10 -9.59
C LEU A 188 -6.53 15.72 -8.60
N VAL A 189 -6.57 14.46 -8.21
CA VAL A 189 -7.63 13.89 -7.36
C VAL A 189 -7.04 13.18 -6.16
N CYS A 190 -7.77 13.16 -5.04
CA CYS A 190 -7.44 12.35 -3.88
C CYS A 190 -7.84 10.90 -4.18
N GLY A 191 -6.86 9.99 -4.26
CA GLY A 191 -7.11 8.60 -4.62
C GLY A 191 -7.98 7.83 -3.62
N SER A 192 -7.99 8.24 -2.34
CA SER A 192 -8.84 7.58 -1.32
C SER A 192 -10.21 8.23 -1.13
N CYS A 193 -10.42 9.47 -1.59
CA CYS A 193 -11.72 10.14 -1.47
C CYS A 193 -12.52 10.11 -2.78
N THR A 194 -11.84 9.90 -3.90
CA THR A 194 -12.46 9.74 -5.21
C THR A 194 -13.01 8.33 -5.35
N PHE A 195 -14.25 8.22 -5.83
CA PHE A 195 -14.82 6.93 -6.16
C PHE A 195 -14.11 6.32 -7.36
N ILE A 196 -13.65 5.08 -7.22
CA ILE A 196 -13.02 4.30 -8.28
C ILE A 196 -13.79 2.98 -8.41
N GLY A 197 -14.22 2.66 -9.63
CA GLY A 197 -14.96 1.43 -9.90
C GLY A 197 -14.13 0.19 -9.50
N GLY A 198 -14.72 -0.70 -8.70
CA GLY A 198 -14.11 -2.00 -8.38
C GLY A 198 -14.27 -3.00 -9.54
N LEU A 199 -13.86 -4.26 -9.33
CA LEU A 199 -14.01 -5.32 -10.35
C LEU A 199 -15.46 -5.52 -10.83
N TRP A 200 -16.43 -5.20 -9.97
CA TRP A 200 -17.87 -5.24 -10.30
C TRP A 200 -18.27 -4.22 -11.39
N ALA A 201 -17.46 -3.19 -11.65
CA ALA A 201 -17.74 -2.14 -12.63
C ALA A 201 -17.36 -2.55 -14.07
N GLY A 202 -16.88 -3.78 -14.29
CA GLY A 202 -16.58 -4.32 -15.61
C GLY A 202 -15.56 -3.45 -16.36
N ALA A 203 -15.95 -2.94 -17.53
CA ALA A 203 -15.12 -2.07 -18.35
C ALA A 203 -14.76 -0.73 -17.68
N ARG A 204 -15.38 -0.39 -16.55
CA ARG A 204 -15.08 0.81 -15.74
C ARG A 204 -14.26 0.51 -14.48
N ALA A 205 -13.80 -0.72 -14.29
CA ALA A 205 -12.93 -1.07 -13.17
C ALA A 205 -11.64 -0.23 -13.22
N GLY A 206 -11.26 0.38 -12.11
CA GLY A 206 -10.10 1.28 -12.01
C GLY A 206 -10.34 2.71 -12.51
N MET A 207 -11.55 3.04 -12.99
CA MET A 207 -11.89 4.37 -13.50
C MET A 207 -12.65 5.18 -12.44
N SER A 208 -12.35 6.48 -12.35
CA SER A 208 -13.17 7.43 -11.62
C SER A 208 -14.38 7.86 -12.46
N THR A 209 -15.53 8.04 -11.83
CA THR A 209 -16.69 8.67 -12.48
C THR A 209 -16.68 10.16 -12.16
N GLY A 210 -16.92 11.01 -13.16
CA GLY A 210 -16.92 12.47 -12.98
C GLY A 210 -17.85 12.95 -11.86
N ASP A 211 -18.92 12.21 -11.59
CA ASP A 211 -19.91 12.52 -10.56
C ASP A 211 -19.39 12.40 -9.12
N CYS A 212 -18.29 11.67 -8.90
CA CYS A 212 -17.79 11.31 -7.57
C CYS A 212 -16.27 11.53 -7.45
N VAL A 213 -15.78 12.65 -8.01
CA VAL A 213 -14.38 13.05 -7.95
C VAL A 213 -14.14 13.98 -6.77
N VAL A 214 -13.18 13.60 -5.91
CA VAL A 214 -12.65 14.50 -4.87
C VAL A 214 -11.31 14.99 -5.34
N ALA A 215 -11.34 16.23 -5.74
CA ALA A 215 -10.25 17.04 -6.21
C ALA A 215 -9.15 17.12 -5.08
N ALA A 216 -7.85 17.09 -5.39
CA ALA A 216 -6.76 17.14 -4.38
C ALA A 216 -6.06 18.51 -4.29
N PRO A 217 -5.64 18.95 -3.08
CA PRO A 217 -5.72 18.24 -1.81
C PRO A 217 -7.15 18.15 -1.25
N CYS A 218 -7.49 16.98 -0.70
CA CYS A 218 -8.77 16.81 -0.01
C CYS A 218 -8.73 17.46 1.39
N SER A 219 -9.89 17.56 2.04
CA SER A 219 -10.02 18.14 3.38
C SER A 219 -9.07 17.51 4.42
N VAL A 220 -8.79 16.20 4.34
CA VAL A 220 -7.84 15.53 5.24
C VAL A 220 -6.43 16.09 5.07
N LEU A 221 -5.94 16.19 3.83
CA LEU A 221 -4.60 16.73 3.57
C LEU A 221 -4.53 18.23 3.88
N MET A 222 -5.61 18.98 3.63
CA MET A 222 -5.69 20.39 4.02
C MET A 222 -5.62 20.57 5.54
N THR A 223 -6.34 19.75 6.31
CA THR A 223 -6.28 19.79 7.78
C THR A 223 -4.89 19.43 8.29
N LEU A 224 -4.23 18.42 7.72
CA LEU A 224 -2.85 18.09 8.09
C LEU A 224 -1.89 19.22 7.74
N ALA A 225 -2.03 19.82 6.57
CA ALA A 225 -1.19 20.94 6.16
C ALA A 225 -1.35 22.13 7.12
N GLN A 226 -2.60 22.48 7.45
CA GLN A 226 -2.90 23.53 8.43
C GLN A 226 -2.35 23.23 9.82
N HIS A 227 -2.48 21.98 10.29
CA HIS A 227 -1.98 21.58 11.61
C HIS A 227 -0.45 21.73 11.73
N TYR A 228 0.27 21.49 10.63
CA TYR A 228 1.73 21.56 10.58
C TYR A 228 2.28 22.84 9.93
N ASP A 229 1.44 23.87 9.75
CA ASP A 229 1.81 25.14 9.10
C ASP A 229 2.47 24.96 7.70
N VAL A 230 2.07 23.92 6.96
CA VAL A 230 2.52 23.67 5.60
C VAL A 230 1.74 24.57 4.63
N VAL A 231 2.47 25.40 3.89
CA VAL A 231 1.88 26.31 2.90
C VAL A 231 1.31 25.50 1.72
N VAL A 232 0.05 25.73 1.42
CA VAL A 232 -0.62 25.16 0.24
C VAL A 232 -0.83 26.29 -0.77
N ASP A 233 0.10 26.44 -1.71
CA ASP A 233 -0.06 27.35 -2.83
C ASP A 233 -1.05 26.74 -3.82
N LEU A 234 -2.30 27.22 -3.78
CA LEU A 234 -3.39 26.73 -4.61
C LEU A 234 -3.54 27.58 -5.88
N PRO A 235 -3.19 27.07 -7.06
CA PRO A 235 -3.82 27.50 -8.29
C PRO A 235 -4.50 26.30 -8.95
N TRP A 236 -5.41 25.63 -8.26
CA TRP A 236 -6.11 24.47 -8.81
C TRP A 236 -7.62 24.62 -8.61
N ALA A 237 -8.22 25.45 -9.45
CA ALA A 237 -9.65 25.38 -9.70
C ALA A 237 -9.84 24.59 -11.00
N PRO A 238 -10.73 23.58 -11.04
CA PRO A 238 -11.22 23.10 -12.32
C PRO A 238 -11.94 24.28 -13.00
N ARG A 239 -11.52 24.64 -14.21
CA ARG A 239 -12.39 25.40 -15.12
C ARG A 239 -13.41 24.47 -15.73
#